data_AF-A0A9E5GS70-F1
#
_entry.id   AF-A0A9E5GS70-F1
#
_cell.length_a   1.000
_cell.length_b   1.000
_cell.length_c   1.000
_cell.angle_alpha   90.00
_cell.angle_beta   90.00
_cell.angle_gamma   90.00
#
_symmetry.space_group_name_H-M   'P 1'
#
loop_
_entity.id
_entity.type
_entity.pdbx_description
1 polymer ?
#
loop_
_entity_poly.entity_id
_entity_poly.type
_entity_poly.pdbx_seq_one_letter_code
_entity_poly.pdbx_strand_id
1 'polypeptide(L)'
;VDQVGKYKVGDLVVFAEVDSWVPATIAPFLSKGKEPRVYNGIPGEKLRTIRLRKALSQGLLLPLTVLDHVESELFVGLDVSFPLGIVKWEAPPEFTSADAKGNFPSFIIKTDQERCVSGDTIVNTDAGSKTIKEIVDEKLAVKVKSFNHETNQVEFKEVTDWSVMTRKKNAWLKITTNSGKEFLVTKNHRVWVENLQCYRLAEDLFVGDCVTIVNKTDK
;
A
#
# COMPACT_ATOMS: atom_id res chain seq x y z
N VAL A 1 -10.50 -25.01 -5.85
CA VAL A 1 -10.69 -26.10 -4.86
C VAL A 1 -12.14 -26.10 -4.45
N ASP A 2 -12.89 -27.13 -4.82
CA ASP A 2 -14.31 -27.31 -4.46
C ASP A 2 -14.46 -28.46 -3.44
N GLN A 3 -15.68 -28.74 -3.01
CA GLN A 3 -16.02 -29.86 -2.14
C GLN A 3 -15.66 -31.19 -2.79
N VAL A 4 -15.08 -32.09 -1.98
CA VAL A 4 -14.70 -33.43 -2.40
C VAL A 4 -15.95 -34.22 -2.78
N GLY A 5 -15.94 -34.87 -3.95
CA GLY A 5 -17.04 -35.71 -4.45
C GLY A 5 -18.13 -34.98 -5.22
N LYS A 6 -18.03 -33.65 -5.39
CA LYS A 6 -19.03 -32.85 -6.14
C LYS A 6 -18.98 -33.06 -7.66
N TYR A 7 -17.80 -33.38 -8.20
CA TYR A 7 -17.57 -33.61 -9.63
C TYR A 7 -16.68 -34.83 -9.84
N LYS A 8 -16.82 -35.47 -11.00
CA LYS A 8 -16.01 -36.58 -11.48
C LYS A 8 -15.22 -36.17 -12.72
N VAL A 9 -14.11 -36.86 -12.97
CA VAL A 9 -13.32 -36.64 -14.19
C VAL A 9 -14.17 -36.99 -15.40
N GLY A 10 -14.28 -36.04 -16.34
CA GLY A 10 -15.12 -36.16 -17.53
C GLY A 10 -16.48 -35.45 -17.42
N ASP A 11 -16.87 -34.97 -16.24
CA ASP A 11 -18.10 -34.18 -16.10
C ASP A 11 -18.00 -32.85 -16.84
N LEU A 12 -19.07 -32.48 -17.54
CA LEU A 12 -19.21 -31.15 -18.12
C LEU A 12 -19.58 -30.15 -17.01
N VAL A 13 -18.88 -29.04 -16.97
CA VAL A 13 -19.01 -28.01 -15.93
C VAL A 13 -18.85 -26.63 -16.54
N VAL A 14 -19.45 -25.63 -15.91
CA VAL A 14 -19.16 -24.24 -16.23
C VAL A 14 -17.93 -23.81 -15.43
N PHE A 15 -16.90 -23.35 -16.12
CA PHE A 15 -15.71 -22.80 -15.49
C PHE A 15 -15.67 -21.28 -15.69
N ALA A 16 -15.66 -20.54 -14.59
CA ALA A 16 -15.46 -19.09 -14.61
C ALA A 16 -14.01 -18.78 -14.21
N GLU A 17 -13.31 -18.05 -15.05
CA GLU A 17 -11.89 -17.73 -14.86
C GLU A 17 -11.66 -16.67 -13.77
N VAL A 18 -10.40 -16.46 -13.39
CA VAL A 18 -10.05 -15.29 -12.56
C VAL A 18 -10.36 -14.01 -13.32
N ASP A 19 -10.62 -12.93 -12.57
CA ASP A 19 -11.06 -11.64 -13.11
C ASP A 19 -12.45 -11.66 -13.77
N SER A 20 -13.20 -12.77 -13.73
CA SER A 20 -14.64 -12.75 -13.99
C SER A 20 -15.41 -12.08 -12.85
N TRP A 21 -16.37 -11.23 -13.19
CA TRP A 21 -17.42 -10.74 -12.31
C TRP A 21 -18.62 -11.67 -12.40
N VAL A 22 -18.93 -12.37 -11.31
CA VAL A 22 -19.95 -13.41 -11.29
C VAL A 22 -21.20 -12.87 -10.58
N PRO A 23 -22.37 -12.89 -11.26
CA PRO A 23 -23.62 -12.43 -10.66
C PRO A 23 -24.01 -13.22 -9.41
N ALA A 24 -24.58 -12.52 -8.43
CA ALA A 24 -25.08 -13.13 -7.20
C ALA A 24 -26.28 -14.06 -7.45
N THR A 25 -26.97 -13.92 -8.58
CA THR A 25 -28.09 -14.79 -8.99
C THR A 25 -27.64 -16.23 -9.25
N ILE A 26 -26.44 -16.42 -9.81
CA ILE A 26 -25.89 -17.75 -10.14
C ILE A 26 -24.90 -18.26 -9.07
N ALA A 27 -24.29 -17.36 -8.29
CA ALA A 27 -23.32 -17.72 -7.27
C ALA A 27 -23.47 -16.90 -5.96
N PRO A 28 -24.63 -16.99 -5.27
CA PRO A 28 -24.91 -16.18 -4.07
C PRO A 28 -23.94 -16.48 -2.91
N PHE A 29 -23.35 -17.67 -2.89
CA PHE A 29 -22.39 -18.09 -1.89
C PHE A 29 -21.06 -17.30 -1.92
N LEU A 30 -20.74 -16.62 -3.03
CA LEU A 30 -19.52 -15.80 -3.14
C LEU A 30 -19.54 -14.60 -2.19
N SER A 31 -20.73 -14.05 -1.90
CA SER A 31 -20.90 -12.89 -1.01
C SER A 31 -20.74 -13.23 0.48
N LYS A 32 -20.62 -14.52 0.84
CA LYS A 32 -20.39 -15.01 2.22
C LYS A 32 -21.36 -14.41 3.26
N GLY A 33 -22.63 -14.31 2.91
CA GLY A 33 -23.68 -13.76 3.78
C GLY A 33 -23.70 -12.24 3.89
N LYS A 34 -22.89 -11.53 3.09
CA LYS A 34 -22.94 -10.07 2.95
C LYS A 34 -23.76 -9.69 1.72
N GLU A 35 -24.18 -8.43 1.66
CA GLU A 35 -24.77 -7.87 0.44
C GLU A 35 -23.76 -7.95 -0.73
N PRO A 36 -24.19 -8.41 -1.91
CA PRO A 36 -23.33 -8.44 -3.09
C PRO A 36 -22.85 -7.06 -3.48
N ARG A 37 -21.62 -6.96 -4.00
CA ARG A 37 -21.11 -5.73 -4.61
C ARG A 37 -21.79 -5.50 -5.95
N VAL A 38 -21.70 -4.29 -6.49
CA VAL A 38 -22.26 -3.97 -7.81
C VAL A 38 -21.15 -3.51 -8.75
N TYR A 39 -21.10 -4.08 -9.95
CA TYR A 39 -20.20 -3.68 -11.04
C TYR A 39 -20.99 -3.62 -12.34
N ASN A 40 -20.92 -2.51 -13.07
CA ASN A 40 -21.71 -2.26 -14.29
C ASN A 40 -23.22 -2.56 -14.11
N GLY A 41 -23.76 -2.26 -12.93
CA GLY A 41 -25.18 -2.51 -12.60
C GLY A 41 -25.50 -3.96 -12.25
N ILE A 42 -24.51 -4.86 -12.21
CA ILE A 42 -24.68 -6.29 -11.92
C ILE A 42 -24.28 -6.57 -10.46
N PRO A 43 -25.22 -6.94 -9.57
CA PRO A 43 -24.90 -7.42 -8.24
C PRO A 43 -24.15 -8.75 -8.31
N GLY A 44 -22.99 -8.84 -7.67
CA GLY A 44 -22.10 -10.00 -7.78
C GLY A 44 -20.79 -9.83 -7.04
N GLU A 45 -19.83 -10.69 -7.37
CA GLU A 45 -18.49 -10.68 -6.78
C GLU A 45 -17.42 -10.94 -7.84
N LYS A 46 -16.24 -10.32 -7.65
CA LYS A 46 -15.06 -10.56 -8.49
C LYS A 46 -14.36 -11.85 -8.08
N LEU A 47 -14.10 -12.73 -9.05
CA LEU A 47 -13.20 -13.87 -8.86
C LEU A 47 -11.74 -13.40 -8.78
N ARG A 48 -11.07 -13.87 -7.73
CA ARG A 48 -9.66 -13.58 -7.45
C ARG A 48 -8.94 -14.89 -7.22
N THR A 49 -7.64 -14.89 -7.50
CA THR A 49 -6.77 -15.95 -7.02
C THR A 49 -6.80 -15.97 -5.49
N ILE A 50 -7.14 -17.12 -4.89
CA ILE A 50 -7.13 -17.32 -3.44
C ILE A 50 -6.31 -18.55 -3.07
N ARG A 51 -5.91 -18.65 -1.80
CA ARG A 51 -5.22 -19.82 -1.26
C ARG A 51 -6.12 -20.50 -0.22
N LEU A 52 -6.50 -21.75 -0.47
CA LEU A 52 -7.36 -22.55 0.41
C LEU A 52 -6.55 -23.74 0.94
N ARG A 53 -6.42 -23.84 2.27
CA ARG A 53 -5.67 -24.94 2.93
C ARG A 53 -4.26 -25.15 2.31
N LYS A 54 -3.54 -24.06 2.08
CA LYS A 54 -2.20 -23.99 1.43
C LYS A 54 -2.16 -24.27 -0.08
N ALA A 55 -3.25 -24.75 -0.68
CA ALA A 55 -3.37 -24.94 -2.12
C ALA A 55 -3.85 -23.67 -2.84
N LEU A 56 -3.34 -23.43 -4.04
CA LEU A 56 -3.82 -22.37 -4.93
C LEU A 56 -5.22 -22.72 -5.45
N SER A 57 -6.13 -21.76 -5.47
CA SER A 57 -7.46 -21.89 -6.07
C SER A 57 -7.68 -20.72 -7.01
N GLN A 58 -7.76 -21.03 -8.30
CA GLN A 58 -7.97 -20.07 -9.39
C GLN A 58 -9.22 -20.47 -10.17
N GLY A 59 -10.08 -19.48 -10.43
CA GLY A 59 -11.39 -19.69 -11.03
C GLY A 59 -12.41 -20.33 -10.10
N LEU A 60 -13.58 -20.58 -10.66
CA LEU A 60 -14.74 -21.17 -9.99
C LEU A 60 -15.40 -22.20 -10.91
N LEU A 61 -15.76 -23.35 -10.35
CA LEU A 61 -16.62 -24.32 -11.02
C LEU A 61 -18.07 -24.08 -10.60
N LEU A 62 -18.95 -23.99 -11.59
CA LEU A 62 -20.40 -23.88 -11.42
C LEU A 62 -21.08 -25.13 -11.99
N PRO A 63 -22.13 -25.63 -11.33
CA PRO A 63 -22.93 -26.75 -11.84
C PRO A 63 -23.68 -26.34 -13.11
N LEU A 64 -24.00 -27.29 -13.99
CA LEU A 64 -24.72 -27.01 -15.24
C LEU A 64 -26.13 -26.44 -15.03
N THR A 65 -26.71 -26.59 -13.83
CA THR A 65 -28.02 -26.02 -13.48
C THR A 65 -28.08 -24.49 -13.63
N VAL A 66 -26.92 -23.81 -13.63
CA VAL A 66 -26.88 -22.36 -13.93
C VAL A 66 -27.24 -22.04 -15.38
N LEU A 67 -27.32 -23.05 -16.26
CA LEU A 67 -27.66 -22.94 -17.67
C LEU A 67 -29.07 -23.47 -17.99
N ASP A 68 -29.91 -23.78 -17.00
CA ASP A 68 -31.25 -24.34 -17.23
C ASP A 68 -32.13 -23.42 -18.11
N HIS A 69 -31.84 -22.12 -18.14
CA HIS A 69 -32.51 -21.12 -18.99
C HIS A 69 -31.84 -20.91 -20.36
N VAL A 70 -30.81 -21.68 -20.70
CA VAL A 70 -30.05 -21.56 -21.94
C VAL A 70 -30.44 -22.70 -22.88
N GLU A 71 -31.24 -22.36 -23.89
CA GLU A 71 -31.64 -23.30 -24.95
C GLU A 71 -30.51 -23.45 -25.98
N SER A 72 -29.47 -24.20 -25.63
CA SER A 72 -28.33 -24.51 -26.50
C SER A 72 -27.82 -25.92 -26.25
N GLU A 73 -27.28 -26.57 -27.29
CA GLU A 73 -26.48 -27.79 -27.09
C GLU A 73 -25.26 -27.45 -26.24
N LEU A 74 -25.06 -28.21 -25.16
CA LEU A 74 -23.95 -28.01 -24.23
C LEU A 74 -22.75 -28.86 -24.66
N PHE A 75 -21.63 -28.20 -24.94
CA PHE A 75 -20.39 -28.86 -25.31
C PHE A 75 -19.18 -28.13 -24.70
N VAL A 76 -18.04 -28.82 -24.63
CA VAL A 76 -16.80 -28.25 -24.10
C VAL A 76 -16.33 -27.10 -24.99
N GLY A 77 -16.06 -25.95 -24.38
CA GLY A 77 -15.61 -24.75 -25.09
C GLY A 77 -16.73 -23.80 -25.53
N LEU A 78 -17.99 -24.13 -25.24
CA LEU A 78 -19.10 -23.19 -25.42
C LEU A 78 -18.93 -21.99 -24.48
N ASP A 79 -18.90 -20.78 -25.03
CA ASP A 79 -18.91 -19.55 -24.23
C ASP A 79 -20.33 -19.27 -23.73
N VAL A 80 -20.48 -19.33 -22.41
CA VAL A 80 -21.74 -19.06 -21.71
C VAL A 80 -21.69 -17.76 -20.90
N SER A 81 -20.69 -16.90 -21.12
CA SER A 81 -20.51 -15.66 -20.35
C SER A 81 -21.72 -14.72 -20.50
N PHE A 82 -22.16 -14.51 -21.74
CA PHE A 82 -23.31 -13.65 -22.06
C PHE A 82 -24.63 -14.14 -21.40
N PRO A 83 -25.08 -15.39 -21.62
CA PRO A 83 -26.34 -15.86 -21.01
C PRO A 83 -26.28 -16.00 -19.48
N LEU A 84 -25.08 -16.10 -18.89
CA LEU A 84 -24.90 -16.10 -17.43
C LEU A 84 -24.72 -14.71 -16.83
N GLY A 85 -24.64 -13.64 -17.64
CA GLY A 85 -24.36 -12.29 -17.18
C GLY A 85 -22.97 -12.14 -16.56
N ILE A 86 -22.04 -13.04 -16.88
CA ILE A 86 -20.66 -12.97 -16.42
C ILE A 86 -19.93 -11.97 -17.31
N VAL A 87 -19.35 -10.94 -16.69
CA VAL A 87 -18.55 -9.94 -17.39
C VAL A 87 -17.12 -9.99 -16.88
N LYS A 88 -16.17 -9.60 -17.72
CA LYS A 88 -14.80 -9.38 -17.24
C LYS A 88 -14.81 -8.18 -16.30
N TRP A 89 -14.27 -8.36 -15.10
CA TRP A 89 -14.01 -7.25 -14.21
C TRP A 89 -12.78 -6.51 -14.69
N GLU A 90 -12.92 -5.20 -14.87
CA GLU A 90 -11.82 -4.29 -15.07
C GLU A 90 -11.73 -3.35 -13.89
N ALA A 91 -10.50 -3.07 -13.45
CA ALA A 91 -10.28 -2.02 -12.47
C ALA A 91 -10.85 -0.72 -13.06
N PRO A 92 -11.64 0.05 -12.29
CA PRO A 92 -12.03 1.37 -12.76
C PRO A 92 -10.76 2.13 -13.18
N PRO A 93 -10.80 2.88 -14.29
CA PRO A 93 -9.65 3.65 -14.70
C PRO A 93 -9.22 4.49 -13.50
N GLU A 94 -7.96 4.34 -13.08
CA GLU A 94 -7.39 5.26 -12.11
C GLU A 94 -7.59 6.66 -12.70
N PHE A 95 -8.20 7.58 -11.95
CA PHE A 95 -8.31 8.96 -12.40
C PHE A 95 -6.89 9.52 -12.56
N THR A 96 -6.34 9.37 -13.75
CA THR A 96 -5.18 10.10 -14.20
C THR A 96 -5.68 11.50 -14.52
N SER A 97 -5.22 12.50 -13.75
CA SER A 97 -5.32 13.91 -14.16
C SER A 97 -4.92 14.04 -15.63
N ALA A 98 -5.51 14.98 -16.37
CA ALA A 98 -5.24 15.15 -17.80
C ALA A 98 -3.74 15.29 -18.15
N ASP A 99 -2.91 15.71 -17.18
CA ASP A 99 -1.46 15.86 -17.29
C ASP A 99 -0.65 14.61 -16.89
N ALA A 100 -1.29 13.50 -16.50
CA ALA A 100 -0.58 12.32 -16.05
C ALA A 100 -0.04 11.49 -17.22
N LYS A 101 1.28 11.25 -17.24
CA LYS A 101 2.01 10.48 -18.27
C LYS A 101 1.82 8.96 -18.15
N GLY A 102 0.66 8.49 -17.69
CA GLY A 102 0.33 7.08 -17.44
C GLY A 102 0.56 6.61 -16.01
N ASN A 103 0.34 5.32 -15.76
CA ASN A 103 0.45 4.73 -14.43
C ASN A 103 1.90 4.67 -13.94
N PHE A 104 2.10 4.85 -12.63
CA PHE A 104 3.41 4.69 -12.02
C PHE A 104 3.96 3.28 -12.32
N PRO A 105 5.22 3.16 -12.79
CA PRO A 105 5.71 1.88 -13.29
C PRO A 105 5.72 0.80 -12.20
N SER A 106 5.13 -0.37 -12.47
CA SER A 106 4.97 -1.46 -11.49
C SER A 106 6.29 -2.09 -11.02
N PHE A 107 7.36 -1.92 -11.80
CA PHE A 107 8.71 -2.38 -11.47
C PHE A 107 9.45 -1.42 -10.51
N ILE A 108 8.89 -0.23 -10.26
CA ILE A 108 9.41 0.71 -9.28
C ILE A 108 8.52 0.60 -8.04
N ILE A 109 9.12 0.29 -6.90
CA ILE A 109 8.43 0.39 -5.62
C ILE A 109 8.11 1.88 -5.43
N LYS A 110 6.83 2.24 -5.32
CA LYS A 110 6.44 3.60 -4.92
C LYS A 110 7.20 3.90 -3.64
N THR A 111 8.07 4.91 -3.64
CA THR A 111 8.72 5.36 -2.42
C THR A 111 7.63 5.97 -1.56
N ASP A 112 7.10 5.19 -0.63
CA ASP A 112 6.10 5.68 0.31
C ASP A 112 6.78 6.79 1.12
N GLN A 113 6.45 8.04 0.78
CA GLN A 113 6.93 9.22 1.48
C GLN A 113 6.14 9.37 2.78
N GLU A 114 6.35 8.42 3.71
CA GLU A 114 5.74 8.48 5.03
C GLU A 114 6.69 8.94 6.13
N ARG A 115 7.81 9.57 5.78
CA ARG A 115 8.82 10.02 6.75
C ARG A 115 8.51 11.43 7.22
N CYS A 116 7.84 11.54 8.36
CA CYS A 116 7.54 12.82 9.01
C CYS A 116 8.19 12.91 10.40
N VAL A 117 8.47 14.14 10.81
CA VAL A 117 8.88 14.55 12.16
C VAL A 117 7.80 15.46 12.76
N SER A 118 7.75 15.60 14.09
CA SER A 118 6.80 16.52 14.75
C SER A 118 7.09 17.96 14.36
N GLY A 119 6.04 18.79 14.26
CA GLY A 119 6.16 20.22 13.98
C GLY A 119 7.06 20.98 14.96
N ASP A 120 7.15 20.52 16.21
CA ASP A 120 7.98 21.12 17.26
C ASP A 120 9.46 20.74 17.16
N THR A 121 9.83 19.91 16.18
CA THR A 121 11.22 19.49 15.98
C THR A 121 12.08 20.69 15.61
N ILE A 122 13.13 20.93 16.39
CA ILE A 122 14.06 22.04 16.18
C ILE A 122 15.06 21.66 15.09
N VAL A 123 15.18 22.51 14.07
CA VAL A 123 16.14 22.41 12.98
C VAL A 123 17.14 23.55 13.08
N ASN A 124 18.43 23.23 12.95
CA ASN A 124 19.49 24.22 12.92
C ASN A 124 19.65 24.76 11.50
N THR A 125 19.32 26.03 11.31
CA THR A 125 19.45 26.72 10.02
C THR A 125 20.52 27.80 10.05
N ASP A 126 20.87 28.34 8.88
CA ASP A 126 21.74 29.49 8.71
C ASP A 126 21.16 30.79 9.31
N ALA A 127 19.83 30.86 9.46
CA ALA A 127 19.11 31.94 10.15
C ALA A 127 18.84 31.65 11.64
N GLY A 128 19.51 30.66 12.22
CA GLY A 128 19.34 30.24 13.61
C GLY A 128 18.49 28.97 13.78
N SER A 129 18.23 28.57 15.01
CA SER A 129 17.37 27.41 15.29
C SER A 129 15.90 27.78 15.08
N LYS A 130 15.19 27.05 14.22
CA LYS A 130 13.77 27.23 13.93
C LYS A 130 13.03 25.90 14.09
N THR A 131 11.72 25.94 14.33
CA THR A 131 10.92 24.71 14.30
C THR A 131 10.70 24.27 12.85
N ILE A 132 10.58 22.96 12.60
CA ILE A 132 10.25 22.45 11.26
C ILE A 132 8.88 22.99 10.81
N LYS A 133 7.95 23.21 11.75
CA LYS A 133 6.65 23.82 11.47
C LYS A 133 6.79 25.22 10.89
N GLU A 134 7.58 26.10 11.50
CA GLU A 134 7.85 27.45 10.97
C GLU A 134 8.46 27.39 9.57
N ILE A 135 9.48 26.54 9.38
CA ILE A 135 10.17 26.41 8.08
C ILE A 135 9.19 25.98 6.99
N VAL A 136 8.30 25.04 7.29
CA VAL A 136 7.35 24.46 6.32
C VAL A 136 6.14 25.34 6.08
N ASP A 137 5.53 25.91 7.14
CA ASP A 137 4.33 26.74 7.02
C ASP A 137 4.64 28.06 6.29
N GLU A 138 5.78 28.67 6.56
CA GLU A 138 6.22 29.93 5.94
C GLU A 138 7.05 29.71 4.66
N LYS A 139 7.34 28.46 4.29
CA LYS A 139 8.19 28.08 3.15
C LYS A 139 9.51 28.85 3.13
N LEU A 140 10.19 28.87 4.27
CA LEU A 140 11.43 29.63 4.45
C LEU A 140 12.54 29.07 3.58
N ALA A 141 13.10 29.91 2.70
CA ALA A 141 14.31 29.61 1.93
C ALA A 141 15.56 29.73 2.83
N VAL A 142 15.82 28.67 3.60
CA VAL A 142 16.93 28.57 4.55
C VAL A 142 17.84 27.38 4.22
N LYS A 143 19.06 27.40 4.75
CA LYS A 143 19.97 26.25 4.69
C LYS A 143 19.93 25.51 6.01
N VAL A 144 19.84 24.19 5.98
CA VAL A 144 19.81 23.32 7.16
C VAL A 144 21.12 22.56 7.31
N LYS A 145 21.54 22.32 8.56
CA LYS A 145 22.69 21.46 8.84
C LYS A 145 22.37 20.01 8.44
N SER A 146 23.18 19.45 7.56
CA SER A 146 23.16 18.06 7.11
C SER A 146 24.51 17.41 7.42
N PHE A 147 24.52 16.10 7.69
CA PHE A 147 25.75 15.35 7.92
C PHE A 147 26.11 14.58 6.66
N ASN A 148 27.32 14.79 6.14
CA ASN A 148 27.84 14.10 4.96
C ASN A 148 28.66 12.89 5.38
N HIS A 149 28.19 11.68 5.07
CA HIS A 149 28.84 10.41 5.43
C HIS A 149 30.12 10.12 4.66
N GLU A 150 30.37 10.78 3.52
CA GLU A 150 31.59 10.59 2.74
C GLU A 150 32.75 11.41 3.33
N THR A 151 32.45 12.63 3.78
CA THR A 151 33.44 13.56 4.33
C THR A 151 33.47 13.58 5.86
N ASN A 152 32.49 12.95 6.52
CA ASN A 152 32.23 13.01 7.97
C ASN A 152 32.13 14.44 8.52
N GLN A 153 31.61 15.36 7.71
CA GLN A 153 31.48 16.77 8.06
C GLN A 153 30.01 17.23 8.03
N VAL A 154 29.69 18.19 8.89
CA VAL A 154 28.40 18.87 8.87
C VAL A 154 28.45 20.01 7.86
N GLU A 155 27.53 20.02 6.91
CA GLU A 155 27.44 21.02 5.84
C GLU A 155 26.03 21.64 5.79
N PHE A 156 25.94 22.89 5.34
CA PHE A 156 24.65 23.55 5.13
C PHE A 156 24.09 23.21 3.75
N LYS A 157 22.87 22.66 3.71
CA LYS A 157 22.14 22.35 2.47
C LYS A 157 20.87 23.17 2.36
N GLU A 158 20.60 23.67 1.15
CA GLU A 158 19.39 24.42 0.86
C GLU A 158 18.15 23.53 0.95
N VAL A 159 17.10 24.04 1.59
CA VAL A 159 15.78 23.40 1.58
C VAL A 159 15.15 23.64 0.21
N THR A 160 14.91 22.56 -0.53
CA THR A 160 14.36 22.62 -1.89
C THR A 160 12.84 22.42 -1.95
N ASP A 161 12.25 21.85 -0.90
CA ASP A 161 10.83 21.51 -0.85
C ASP A 161 10.30 21.50 0.60
N TRP A 162 8.99 21.71 0.78
CA TRP A 162 8.31 21.78 2.07
C TRP A 162 7.03 20.95 2.04
N SER A 163 6.87 20.06 3.04
CA SER A 163 5.80 19.06 3.02
C SER A 163 5.12 18.93 4.37
N VAL A 164 3.79 19.01 4.37
CA VAL A 164 2.93 18.75 5.54
C VAL A 164 2.07 17.53 5.26
N MET A 165 2.07 16.58 6.20
CA MET A 165 1.33 15.32 6.05
C MET A 165 0.52 15.02 7.30
N THR A 166 -0.75 14.69 7.11
CA THR A 166 -1.63 14.24 8.21
C THR A 166 -1.41 12.74 8.45
N ARG A 167 -0.95 12.37 9.65
CA ARG A 167 -0.63 10.99 10.02
C ARG A 167 -1.55 10.47 11.12
N LYS A 168 -1.88 9.18 11.07
CA LYS A 168 -2.64 8.49 12.13
C LYS A 168 -1.83 8.50 13.44
N LYS A 169 -2.50 8.61 14.58
CA LYS A 169 -1.86 8.66 15.91
C LYS A 169 -0.91 7.49 16.18
N ASN A 170 -1.25 6.29 15.70
CA ASN A 170 -0.45 5.06 15.89
C ASN A 170 0.79 4.95 14.97
N ALA A 171 1.00 5.92 14.08
CA ALA A 171 2.17 5.97 13.18
C ALA A 171 3.39 6.65 13.82
N TRP A 172 3.24 7.24 15.01
CA TRP A 172 4.27 8.02 15.68
C TRP A 172 4.96 7.22 16.79
N LEU A 173 6.27 7.44 16.93
CA LEU A 173 7.13 6.96 18.00
C LEU A 173 7.83 8.14 18.66
N LYS A 174 7.75 8.20 19.99
CA LYS A 174 8.54 9.10 20.80
C LYS A 174 9.82 8.38 21.20
N ILE A 175 10.97 8.88 20.75
CA ILE A 175 12.28 8.33 21.10
C ILE A 175 12.90 9.25 22.15
N THR A 176 13.27 8.66 23.28
CA THR A 176 13.98 9.34 24.38
C THR A 176 15.37 8.75 24.50
N THR A 177 16.38 9.59 24.39
CA THR A 177 17.79 9.21 24.54
C THR A 177 18.21 9.22 26.00
N ASN A 178 19.29 8.50 26.33
CA ASN A 178 19.92 8.54 27.65
C ASN A 178 20.34 9.97 28.09
N SER A 179 20.60 10.86 27.14
CA SER A 179 20.91 12.27 27.38
C SER A 179 19.69 13.12 27.79
N GLY A 180 18.50 12.52 27.86
CA GLY A 180 17.24 13.21 28.16
C GLY A 180 16.62 13.93 26.95
N LYS A 181 17.25 13.86 25.77
CA LYS A 181 16.68 14.44 24.54
C LYS A 181 15.58 13.54 24.01
N GLU A 182 14.50 14.18 23.57
CA GLU A 182 13.33 13.53 23.02
C GLU A 182 13.05 14.04 21.62
N PHE A 183 12.67 13.15 20.73
CA PHE A 183 12.17 13.52 19.40
C PHE A 183 11.00 12.60 19.02
N LEU A 184 10.03 13.18 18.32
CA LEU A 184 8.80 12.51 17.92
C LEU A 184 8.80 12.37 16.40
N VAL A 185 8.84 11.13 15.93
CA VAL A 185 8.97 10.78 14.51
C VAL A 185 8.02 9.68 14.13
N THR A 186 7.78 9.51 12.83
CA THR A 186 7.04 8.38 12.28
C THR A 186 7.85 7.08 12.37
N LYS A 187 7.18 5.93 12.48
CA LYS A 187 7.80 4.60 12.63
C LYS A 187 8.86 4.28 11.56
N ASN A 188 8.62 4.69 10.33
CA ASN A 188 9.50 4.48 9.19
C ASN A 188 10.50 5.63 8.96
N HIS A 189 10.57 6.62 9.86
CA HIS A 189 11.58 7.67 9.78
C HIS A 189 12.97 7.06 9.94
N ARG A 190 13.92 7.47 9.09
CA ARG A 190 15.28 6.93 9.13
C ARG A 190 16.13 7.68 10.12
N VAL A 191 16.77 6.95 11.02
CA VAL A 191 17.65 7.46 12.05
C VAL A 191 19.04 6.86 11.83
N TRP A 192 20.05 7.71 11.84
CA TRP A 192 21.45 7.27 11.73
C TRP A 192 21.90 6.67 13.07
N VAL A 193 22.47 5.46 13.01
CA VAL A 193 22.97 4.72 14.16
C VAL A 193 24.49 4.60 14.05
N GLU A 194 25.19 5.38 14.89
CA GLU A 194 26.63 5.59 14.82
C GLU A 194 27.42 4.30 15.08
N ASN A 195 27.05 3.51 16.08
CA ASN A 195 27.73 2.25 16.41
C ASN A 195 27.58 1.17 15.32
N LEU A 196 26.60 1.31 14.43
CA LEU A 196 26.35 0.38 13.33
C LEU A 196 26.68 0.95 11.95
N GLN A 197 27.06 2.24 11.89
CA GLN A 197 27.36 2.98 10.66
C GLN A 197 26.27 2.79 9.59
N CYS A 198 24.99 2.83 9.99
CA CYS A 198 23.87 2.61 9.09
C CYS A 198 22.61 3.38 9.50
N TYR A 199 21.68 3.53 8.56
CA TYR A 199 20.33 4.04 8.84
C TYR A 199 19.40 2.90 9.24
N ARG A 200 18.67 3.09 10.34
CA ARG A 200 17.56 2.22 10.77
C ARG A 200 16.24 2.97 10.73
N LEU A 201 15.14 2.23 10.61
CA LEU A 201 13.82 2.81 10.85
C LEU A 201 13.68 3.10 12.35
N ALA A 202 12.90 4.12 12.70
CA ALA A 202 12.62 4.47 14.08
C ALA A 202 12.00 3.30 14.87
N GLU A 203 11.20 2.45 14.22
CA GLU A 203 10.63 1.24 14.84
C GLU A 203 11.62 0.10 15.04
N ASP A 204 12.75 0.10 14.32
CA ASP A 204 13.81 -0.91 14.38
C ASP A 204 14.97 -0.48 15.30
N LEU A 205 14.82 0.62 16.04
CA LEU A 205 15.81 1.07 17.02
C LEU A 205 15.70 0.24 18.30
N PHE A 206 16.85 -0.18 18.83
CA PHE A 206 16.92 -0.91 20.09
C PHE A 206 17.56 -0.06 21.19
N VAL A 207 17.20 -0.35 22.44
CA VAL A 207 17.86 0.25 23.60
C VAL A 207 19.35 -0.15 23.58
N GLY A 208 20.22 0.83 23.37
CA GLY A 208 21.66 0.64 23.17
C GLY A 208 22.19 1.19 21.84
N ASP A 209 21.34 1.44 20.86
CA ASP A 209 21.72 2.09 19.60
C ASP A 209 22.15 3.55 19.85
N CYS A 210 23.32 3.94 19.33
CA CYS A 210 23.87 5.30 19.45
C CYS A 210 23.33 6.17 18.33
N VAL A 211 22.31 6.98 18.64
CA VAL A 211 21.73 7.92 17.67
C VAL A 211 22.46 9.25 17.69
N THR A 212 22.90 9.69 16.52
CA THR A 212 23.56 11.01 16.37
C THR A 212 22.50 12.12 16.33
N ILE A 213 22.49 12.96 17.36
CA ILE A 213 21.72 14.21 17.38
C ILE A 213 22.72 15.35 17.26
N VAL A 214 22.78 15.97 16.08
CA VAL A 214 23.65 17.14 15.83
C VAL A 214 23.13 18.31 16.66
N ASN A 215 23.75 18.55 17.81
CA ASN A 215 23.34 19.60 18.74
C ASN A 215 24.17 20.87 18.58
N LYS A 216 23.65 21.92 19.20
CA LYS A 216 24.02 23.34 19.15
C LYS A 216 25.43 23.68 19.69
N THR A 217 26.33 22.73 19.80
CA THR A 217 27.64 22.91 20.44
C THR A 217 28.74 22.29 19.60
N ASP A 218 29.04 22.92 18.49
CA ASP A 218 30.42 23.08 18.05
C ASP A 218 30.59 24.58 17.87
N LYS A 219 31.20 25.20 18.89
CA LYS A 219 31.76 26.56 18.78
C LYS A 219 33.02 26.49 17.93
#